data_AF-D4ZJV0-F1
#
_entry.id   AF-D4ZJV0-F1
#
_cell.length_a   1.000
_cell.length_b   1.000
_cell.length_c   1.000
_cell.angle_alpha   90.00
_cell.angle_beta   90.00
_cell.angle_gamma   90.00
#
_symmetry.space_group_name_H-M   'P 1'
#
loop_
_entity.id
_entity.type
_entity.pdbx_description
1 polymer ?
#
loop_
_entity_poly.entity_id
_entity_poly.type
_entity_poly.pdbx_seq_one_letter_code
_entity_poly.pdbx_strand_id
1 'polypeptide(L)'
;MFNVPERYRLKVPKGQYLYSDATFGNNGVFSVPVNLAIGSKYGQGILRIQCSDGGGWDHVSVSLLRRVPRREEMCLIKKLFWSDSSCVVQCHSKNDEYQHNHEFCLHLWRCQTSEFPQHESILLGVKV
;
A
#
# COMPACT_ATOMS: atom_id res chain seq x y z
N MET A 1 1.57 14.50 2.29
CA MET A 1 2.99 14.03 2.27
C MET A 1 2.99 12.51 2.22
N PHE A 2 3.87 11.92 1.41
CA PHE A 2 4.12 10.47 1.38
C PHE A 2 5.25 10.16 2.36
N ASN A 3 5.03 9.20 3.26
CA ASN A 3 6.02 8.83 4.26
C ASN A 3 5.86 7.36 4.66
N VAL A 4 6.96 6.65 4.82
CA VAL A 4 6.92 5.24 5.17
C VAL A 4 6.92 4.98 6.68
N PRO A 5 6.18 3.97 7.16
CA PRO A 5 6.15 3.64 8.58
C PRO A 5 7.36 2.78 8.96
N GLU A 6 8.50 3.40 9.22
CA GLU A 6 9.81 2.76 9.50
C GLU A 6 9.76 1.61 10.52
N ARG A 7 8.89 1.71 11.53
CA ARG A 7 8.70 0.64 12.53
C ARG A 7 8.30 -0.71 11.94
N TYR A 8 7.73 -0.72 10.74
CA TYR A 8 7.30 -1.91 10.01
C TYR A 8 8.26 -2.33 8.90
N ARG A 9 9.36 -1.61 8.67
CA ARG A 9 10.34 -1.98 7.65
C ARG A 9 10.91 -3.37 7.97
N LEU A 10 10.95 -4.23 6.97
CA LEU A 10 11.42 -5.60 7.10
C LEU A 10 12.91 -5.57 7.47
N LYS A 11 13.24 -6.13 8.63
CA LYS A 11 14.63 -6.24 9.10
C LYS A 11 15.28 -7.46 8.48
N VAL A 12 16.03 -7.23 7.42
CA VAL A 12 16.82 -8.25 6.72
C VAL A 12 18.31 -7.92 6.94
N PRO A 13 19.21 -8.91 7.06
CA PRO A 13 20.66 -8.64 7.09
C PRO A 13 21.16 -7.97 5.81
N LYS A 14 22.12 -7.05 5.95
CA LYS A 14 22.73 -6.33 4.81
C LYS A 14 23.34 -7.32 3.81
N GLY A 15 23.03 -7.12 2.54
CA GLY A 15 23.49 -7.96 1.43
C GLY A 15 22.55 -9.12 1.06
N GLN A 16 21.44 -9.32 1.78
CA GLN A 16 20.43 -10.31 1.39
C GLN A 16 19.32 -9.69 0.52
N TYR A 17 18.59 -10.56 -0.17
CA TYR A 17 17.44 -10.19 -0.98
C TYR A 17 16.37 -9.45 -0.14
N LEU A 18 15.78 -8.39 -0.69
CA LEU A 18 14.82 -7.47 -0.02
C LEU A 18 15.40 -6.62 1.12
N TYR A 19 16.72 -6.60 1.31
CA TYR A 19 17.35 -5.65 2.23
C TYR A 19 16.99 -4.21 1.87
N SER A 20 16.49 -3.48 2.86
CA SER A 20 16.35 -2.01 2.81
C SER A 20 16.49 -1.46 4.22
N ASP A 21 17.02 -0.24 4.33
CA ASP A 21 17.09 0.51 5.58
C ASP A 21 16.66 1.98 5.32
N ALA A 22 16.75 2.83 6.33
CA ALA A 22 16.35 4.24 6.23
C ALA A 22 17.11 5.03 5.14
N THR A 23 18.29 4.56 4.71
CA THR A 23 19.05 5.22 3.63
C THR A 23 18.41 5.06 2.25
N PHE A 24 17.46 4.14 2.10
CA PHE A 24 16.69 3.92 0.87
C PHE A 24 15.48 4.88 0.76
N GLY A 25 15.31 5.79 1.72
CA GLY A 25 14.16 6.70 1.79
C GLY A 25 12.86 5.91 1.87
N ASN A 26 11.89 6.23 1.01
CA ASN A 26 10.59 5.54 1.00
C ASN A 26 10.62 4.14 0.36
N ASN A 27 11.73 3.74 -0.28
CA ASN A 27 11.80 2.49 -1.01
C ASN A 27 12.07 1.32 -0.05
N GLY A 28 11.30 0.24 -0.14
CA GLY A 28 11.54 -0.96 0.66
C GLY A 28 10.36 -1.90 0.82
N VAL A 29 10.56 -2.90 1.68
CA VAL A 29 9.56 -3.90 2.05
C VAL A 29 9.18 -3.73 3.52
N PHE A 30 7.89 -3.82 3.81
CA PHE A 30 7.31 -3.63 5.13
C PHE A 30 6.37 -4.79 5.49
N SER A 31 6.24 -5.08 6.78
CA SER A 31 5.37 -6.14 7.30
C SER A 31 4.48 -5.58 8.40
N VAL A 32 3.17 -5.57 8.17
CA VAL A 32 2.17 -5.04 9.11
C VAL A 32 1.25 -6.17 9.57
N PRO A 33 1.22 -6.51 10.87
CA PRO A 33 0.29 -7.51 11.40
C PRO A 33 -1.17 -7.07 11.26
N VAL A 34 -2.04 -7.94 10.74
CA VAL A 34 -3.47 -7.65 10.47
C VAL A 34 -4.24 -7.28 11.75
N ASN A 35 -3.94 -7.96 12.86
CA ASN A 35 -4.56 -7.70 14.15
C ASN A 35 -4.21 -6.31 14.71
N LEU A 36 -2.98 -5.84 14.48
CA LEU A 36 -2.57 -4.47 14.83
C LEU A 36 -3.16 -3.44 13.88
N ALA A 37 -3.41 -3.86 12.64
CA ALA A 37 -3.94 -3.01 11.59
C ALA A 37 -5.42 -2.68 11.79
N ILE A 38 -6.27 -3.70 11.97
CA ILE A 38 -7.74 -3.52 11.93
C ILE A 38 -8.48 -4.28 13.04
N GLY A 39 -7.74 -4.82 14.01
CA GLY A 39 -8.30 -5.55 15.15
C GLY A 39 -8.42 -7.06 14.93
N SER A 40 -8.50 -7.81 16.03
CA SER A 40 -8.46 -9.29 16.06
C SER A 40 -9.62 -9.96 15.32
N LYS A 41 -10.76 -9.27 15.13
CA LYS A 41 -11.95 -9.80 14.44
C LYS A 41 -11.71 -10.21 12.99
N TYR A 42 -10.65 -9.69 12.37
CA TYR A 42 -10.31 -9.96 10.97
C TYR A 42 -9.34 -11.13 10.78
N GLY A 43 -8.98 -11.82 11.88
CA GLY A 43 -8.06 -12.94 11.90
C GLY A 43 -6.60 -12.54 12.05
N GLN A 44 -5.73 -13.55 12.07
CA GLN A 44 -4.29 -13.36 12.08
C GLN A 44 -3.75 -13.31 10.64
N GLY A 45 -2.67 -12.57 10.44
CA GLY A 45 -2.02 -12.45 9.14
C GLY A 45 -0.98 -11.35 9.15
N ILE A 46 -0.13 -11.34 8.11
CA ILE A 46 0.85 -10.29 7.87
C ILE A 46 0.57 -9.72 6.48
N LEU A 47 0.31 -8.42 6.42
CA LEU A 47 0.30 -7.66 5.19
C LEU A 47 1.75 -7.43 4.78
N ARG A 48 2.14 -7.98 3.62
CA ARG A 48 3.42 -7.67 2.98
C ARG A 48 3.23 -6.48 2.08
N ILE A 49 4.07 -5.49 2.27
CA ILE A 49 3.95 -4.21 1.58
C ILE A 49 5.27 -3.93 0.88
N GLN A 50 5.20 -3.56 -0.39
CA GLN A 50 6.36 -3.02 -1.12
C GLN A 50 6.04 -1.60 -1.54
N CYS A 51 6.98 -0.70 -1.29
CA CYS A 51 6.79 0.72 -1.51
C CYS A 51 7.90 1.26 -2.41
N SER A 52 7.53 2.17 -3.33
CA SER A 52 8.47 2.98 -4.08
C SER A 52 7.91 4.37 -4.37
N ASP A 53 8.80 5.35 -4.54
CA ASP A 53 8.49 6.74 -4.90
C ASP A 53 9.17 7.17 -6.21
N GLY A 54 9.55 6.19 -7.04
CA GLY A 54 10.22 6.42 -8.32
C GLY A 54 9.25 6.67 -9.48
N GLY A 55 9.79 7.20 -10.60
CA GLY A 55 9.03 7.33 -11.85
C GLY A 55 7.86 8.32 -11.82
N GLY A 56 7.84 9.25 -10.86
CA GLY A 56 6.77 10.24 -10.71
C GLY A 56 5.53 9.73 -9.97
N TRP A 57 5.62 8.56 -9.32
CA TRP A 57 4.52 7.93 -8.60
C TRP A 57 4.92 7.55 -7.19
N ASP A 58 4.03 7.82 -6.25
CA ASP A 58 4.05 7.12 -4.97
C ASP A 58 3.27 5.82 -5.13
N HIS A 59 3.94 4.71 -4.90
CA HIS A 59 3.41 3.36 -5.10
C HIS A 59 3.50 2.54 -3.81
N VAL A 60 2.40 1.87 -3.49
CA VAL A 60 2.38 0.84 -2.45
C VAL A 60 1.63 -0.38 -2.97
N SER A 61 2.31 -1.52 -3.03
CA SER A 61 1.67 -2.83 -3.21
C SER A 61 1.38 -3.46 -1.85
N VAL A 62 0.27 -4.18 -1.74
CA VAL A 62 -0.17 -4.84 -0.50
C VAL A 62 -0.62 -6.24 -0.85
N SER A 63 -0.03 -7.24 -0.21
CA SER A 63 -0.38 -8.65 -0.42
C SER A 63 -0.49 -9.43 0.88
N LEU A 64 -1.30 -10.49 0.85
CA LEU A 64 -1.26 -11.56 1.86
C LEU A 64 -1.01 -12.91 1.19
N LEU A 65 -0.66 -13.90 1.99
CA LEU A 65 -0.34 -15.24 1.47
C LEU A 65 -1.56 -16.03 0.99
N ARG A 66 -2.75 -15.80 1.58
CA ARG A 66 -3.90 -16.72 1.44
C ARG A 66 -5.20 -16.08 0.96
N ARG A 67 -5.22 -14.75 0.81
CA ARG A 67 -6.41 -14.00 0.41
C ARG A 67 -6.04 -12.59 -0.04
N VAL A 68 -6.91 -11.98 -0.83
CA VAL A 68 -6.81 -10.56 -1.20
C VAL A 68 -6.94 -9.68 0.06
N PRO A 69 -6.20 -8.55 0.15
CA PRO A 69 -6.42 -7.53 1.16
C PRO A 69 -7.87 -7.02 1.15
N ARG A 70 -8.42 -6.81 2.34
CA ARG A 70 -9.76 -6.25 2.53
C ARG A 70 -9.73 -4.74 2.39
N ARG A 71 -10.90 -4.16 2.14
CA ARG A 71 -11.08 -2.70 2.06
C ARG A 71 -10.53 -1.99 3.31
N GLU A 72 -10.81 -2.50 4.50
CA GLU A 72 -10.36 -1.89 5.76
C GLU A 72 -8.83 -1.93 5.89
N GLU A 73 -8.19 -3.01 5.44
CA GLU A 73 -6.73 -3.14 5.41
C GLU A 73 -6.13 -2.11 4.46
N MET A 74 -6.68 -1.99 3.25
CA MET A 74 -6.24 -1.01 2.26
C MET A 74 -6.43 0.43 2.76
N CYS A 75 -7.57 0.74 3.40
CA CYS A 75 -7.80 2.05 4.01
C CYS A 75 -6.77 2.37 5.10
N LEU A 76 -6.38 1.40 5.91
CA LEU A 76 -5.31 1.60 6.90
C LEU A 76 -3.97 1.81 6.23
N ILE A 77 -3.58 0.98 5.25
CA ILE A 77 -2.32 1.15 4.55
C ILE A 77 -2.26 2.54 3.91
N LYS A 78 -3.35 3.02 3.31
CA LYS A 78 -3.44 4.39 2.80
C LYS A 78 -3.10 5.43 3.89
N LYS A 79 -3.68 5.30 5.08
CA LYS A 79 -3.42 6.21 6.22
C LYS A 79 -1.99 6.13 6.75
N LEU A 80 -1.34 4.97 6.65
CA LEU A 80 0.04 4.81 7.09
C LEU A 80 1.05 5.49 6.17
N PHE A 81 0.77 5.50 4.87
CA PHE A 81 1.72 5.97 3.85
C PHE A 81 1.43 7.37 3.31
N TRP A 82 0.17 7.83 3.37
CA TRP A 82 -0.24 9.15 2.85
C TRP A 82 -1.06 9.94 3.88
N SER A 83 -1.13 11.26 3.69
CA SER A 83 -2.06 12.09 4.46
C SER A 83 -3.52 11.74 4.15
N ASP A 84 -4.41 12.03 5.10
CA ASP A 84 -5.86 11.81 4.93
C ASP A 84 -6.44 12.55 3.71
N SER A 85 -5.92 13.74 3.40
CA SER A 85 -6.31 14.55 2.24
C SER A 85 -5.79 14.03 0.89
N SER A 86 -4.81 13.13 0.87
CA SER A 86 -4.25 12.63 -0.39
C SER A 86 -5.26 11.73 -1.12
N CYS A 87 -5.56 12.04 -2.38
CA CYS A 87 -6.27 11.13 -3.27
C CYS A 87 -5.32 10.02 -3.72
N VAL A 88 -5.72 8.76 -3.48
CA VAL A 88 -4.92 7.57 -3.82
C VAL A 88 -5.86 6.61 -4.53
N VAL A 89 -5.42 6.08 -5.66
CA VAL A 89 -6.24 5.24 -6.53
C VAL A 89 -5.73 3.81 -6.53
N GLN A 90 -6.68 2.87 -6.66
CA GLN A 90 -6.39 1.48 -6.97
C GLN A 90 -6.77 1.24 -8.43
N CYS A 91 -5.78 0.94 -9.27
CA CYS A 91 -5.95 0.76 -10.71
C CYS A 91 -5.83 -0.71 -11.09
N HIS A 92 -6.61 -1.13 -12.08
CA HIS A 92 -6.41 -2.39 -12.78
C HIS A 92 -5.46 -2.14 -13.96
N SER A 93 -4.42 -2.97 -14.11
CA SER A 93 -3.53 -2.88 -15.27
C SER A 93 -4.29 -3.26 -16.55
N LYS A 94 -3.93 -2.65 -17.68
CA LYS A 94 -4.52 -3.00 -18.99
C LYS A 94 -4.10 -4.40 -19.47
N ASN A 95 -2.95 -4.89 -19.01
CA ASN A 95 -2.40 -6.20 -19.36
C ASN A 95 -2.18 -7.04 -18.10
N ASP A 96 -2.45 -8.34 -18.20
CA ASP A 96 -2.29 -9.33 -17.13
C ASP A 96 -0.84 -9.79 -16.93
N GLU A 97 0.11 -9.31 -17.75
CA GLU A 97 1.52 -9.75 -17.73
C GLU A 97 2.24 -9.53 -16.39
N TYR A 98 1.73 -8.62 -15.54
CA TYR A 98 2.31 -8.33 -14.22
C TYR A 98 1.56 -8.96 -13.04
N GLN A 99 0.47 -9.70 -13.27
CA GLN A 99 -0.35 -10.28 -12.18
C GLN A 99 0.28 -11.52 -11.51
N HIS A 100 1.32 -12.12 -12.09
CA HIS A 100 1.76 -13.47 -11.70
C HIS A 100 2.69 -13.58 -10.46
N ASN A 101 3.25 -12.47 -9.96
CA ASN A 101 4.24 -12.58 -8.87
C ASN A 101 3.59 -12.70 -7.47
N HIS A 102 2.39 -12.16 -7.29
CA HIS A 102 1.65 -12.19 -6.03
C HIS A 102 0.14 -12.26 -6.29
N GLU A 103 -0.43 -13.46 -6.27
CA GLU A 103 -1.84 -13.76 -6.60
C GLU A 103 -2.85 -12.88 -5.83
N PHE A 104 -2.52 -12.50 -4.60
CA PHE A 104 -3.40 -11.72 -3.73
C PHE A 104 -2.87 -10.31 -3.47
N CYS A 105 -2.38 -9.63 -4.50
CA CYS A 105 -1.82 -8.29 -4.40
C CYS A 105 -2.77 -7.22 -4.92
N LEU A 106 -2.92 -6.15 -4.13
CA LEU A 106 -3.56 -4.90 -4.56
C LEU A 106 -2.53 -3.78 -4.57
N HIS A 107 -2.76 -2.76 -5.39
CA HIS A 107 -1.83 -1.64 -5.57
C HIS A 107 -2.53 -0.31 -5.33
N LEU A 108 -1.82 0.60 -4.65
CA LEU A 108 -2.21 1.98 -4.41
C LEU A 108 -1.22 2.91 -5.12
N TRP A 109 -1.76 3.92 -5.79
CA TRP A 109 -0.99 4.87 -6.59
C TRP A 109 -1.41 6.30 -6.32
N ARG A 110 -0.43 7.20 -6.30
CA ARG A 110 -0.65 8.65 -6.35
C ARG A 110 0.38 9.28 -7.28
N CYS A 111 -0.07 10.10 -8.23
CA CYS A 111 0.84 10.89 -9.06
C CYS A 111 1.50 11.99 -8.20
N GLN A 112 2.81 12.16 -8.32
CA GLN A 112 3.55 13.15 -7.52
C GLN A 112 3.36 14.58 -8.03
N THR A 113 3.04 14.75 -9.31
CA THR A 113 2.98 16.05 -9.99
C THR A 113 1.57 16.52 -10.33
N SER A 114 0.55 15.69 -10.10
CA SER A 114 -0.84 16.01 -10.44
C SER A 114 -1.80 15.36 -9.46
N GLU A 115 -2.85 16.10 -9.10
CA GLU A 115 -3.95 15.53 -8.33
C GLU A 115 -4.91 14.78 -9.26
N PHE A 116 -5.44 13.66 -8.78
CA PHE A 116 -6.52 12.99 -9.49
C PHE A 116 -7.77 13.87 -9.50
N PRO A 117 -8.51 13.92 -10.62
CA PRO A 117 -9.76 14.67 -10.66
C PRO A 117 -10.71 14.13 -9.60
N GLN A 118 -11.27 15.02 -8.79
CA GLN A 118 -12.29 14.64 -7.83
C GLN A 118 -13.59 14.36 -8.56
N HIS A 119 -14.17 13.20 -8.30
CA HIS A 119 -15.52 12.87 -8.75
C HIS A 119 -16.55 13.64 -7.93
N GLU A 120 -17.71 13.92 -8.52
CA GLU A 120 -18.84 14.49 -7.77
C GLU A 120 -19.21 13.59 -6.60
N SER A 121 -19.45 14.19 -5.43
CA SER A 121 -19.69 13.43 -4.19
C SER A 121 -20.86 12.46 -4.28
N ILE A 122 -21.83 12.70 -5.16
CA ILE A 122 -22.96 11.79 -5.44
C ILE A 122 -22.49 10.40 -5.89
N LEU A 123 -21.34 10.31 -6.56
CA LEU A 123 -20.77 9.03 -7.04
C LEU A 123 -20.12 8.22 -5.90
N LEU A 124 -19.86 8.83 -4.74
CA LEU A 124 -19.31 8.16 -3.56
C LEU A 124 -20.39 7.68 -2.59
N GLY A 125 -21.65 8.06 -2.83
CA GLY A 125 -22.80 7.76 -1.98
C GLY A 125 -23.46 9.03 -1.42
N VAL A 126 -24.72 8.88 -1.01
CA VAL A 126 -25.46 9.95 -0.35
C VAL A 126 -24.87 10.16 1.05
N LYS A 127 -24.44 11.39 1.37
CA LYS A 127 -24.16 11.75 2.77
C LYS A 127 -25.49 11.76 3.52
N VAL A 128 -25.68 10.78 4.40
CA VAL A 128 -26.81 10.72 5.34
C VAL A 128 -26.35 11.31 6.67
#